data_AF-A0A530LCL9-F1
#
_entry.id   AF-A0A530LCL9-F1
#
_cell.length_a   1.000
_cell.length_b   1.000
_cell.length_c   1.000
_cell.angle_alpha   90.00
_cell.angle_beta   90.00
_cell.angle_gamma   90.00
#
_symmetry.space_group_name_H-M   'P 1'
#
loop_
_entity.id
_entity.type
_entity.pdbx_description
1 polymer ?
#
loop_
_entity_poly.entity_id
_entity_poly.type
_entity_poly.pdbx_seq_one_letter_code
_entity_poly.pdbx_strand_id
1 'polypeptide(L)'
;SKLTIFIAVALAEIWRATAIMMVILVAGMGLIPREYYEAAEVFGASPWKRFIKITLPLLRPSLQTAIILRVILAFEVFAVVAALGGTNLPVLMGETYNWQFTLQDRNVAAAMALFILAISIGFTLFFLRVLRVPKEARI
;
A
#
# COMPACT_ATOMS: atom_id res chain seq x y z
N SER A 1 15.41 21.62 -0.53
CA SER A 1 15.41 21.26 0.91
C SER A 1 15.08 19.78 1.06
N LYS A 2 15.61 19.08 2.08
CA LYS A 2 15.27 17.66 2.35
C LYS A 2 13.76 17.44 2.51
N LEU A 3 13.06 18.43 3.07
CA LEU A 3 11.60 18.42 3.19
C LEU A 3 10.89 18.39 1.83
N THR A 4 11.37 19.19 0.87
CA THR A 4 10.81 19.23 -0.49
C THR A 4 10.95 17.87 -1.18
N ILE A 5 12.11 17.23 -1.04
CA ILE A 5 12.37 15.90 -1.61
C ILE A 5 11.44 14.86 -0.96
N PHE A 6 11.31 14.88 0.37
CA PHE A 6 10.42 13.99 1.09
C PHE A 6 8.96 14.14 0.62
N ILE A 7 8.47 15.38 0.49
CA ILE A 7 7.10 15.65 0.00
C ILE A 7 6.95 15.15 -1.44
N ALA A 8 7.93 15.40 -2.32
CA ALA A 8 7.89 14.93 -3.70
C ALA A 8 7.82 13.39 -3.78
N VAL A 9 8.64 12.69 -2.98
CA VAL A 9 8.61 11.22 -2.86
C VAL A 9 7.26 10.75 -2.34
N ALA A 10 6.72 11.38 -1.29
CA ALA A 10 5.43 11.01 -0.72
C ALA A 10 4.29 11.17 -1.74
N LEU A 11 4.27 12.27 -2.49
CA LEU A 11 3.27 12.49 -3.55
C LEU A 11 3.40 11.48 -4.69
N ALA A 12 4.62 11.19 -5.13
CA ALA A 12 4.88 10.18 -6.16
C ALA A 12 4.42 8.79 -5.71
N GLU A 13 4.67 8.42 -4.44
CA GLU A 13 4.21 7.17 -3.85
C GLU A 13 2.69 7.10 -3.72
N ILE A 14 2.03 8.18 -3.31
CA ILE A 14 0.57 8.26 -3.24
C ILE A 14 -0.03 8.08 -4.64
N TRP A 15 0.52 8.78 -5.63
CA TRP A 15 0.09 8.66 -7.02
C TRP A 15 0.23 7.23 -7.55
N ARG A 16 1.40 6.62 -7.39
CA ARG A 16 1.67 5.25 -7.84
C ARG A 16 0.77 4.24 -7.15
N ALA A 17 0.59 4.38 -5.83
CA ALA A 17 -0.29 3.52 -5.04
C ALA A 17 -1.77 3.64 -5.44
N THR A 18 -2.20 4.82 -5.86
CA THR A 18 -3.59 5.08 -6.23
C THR A 18 -4.03 4.20 -7.40
N ALA A 19 -3.16 3.96 -8.39
CA ALA A 19 -3.51 3.15 -9.56
C ALA A 19 -3.98 1.74 -9.19
N ILE A 20 -3.18 1.00 -8.41
CA ILE A 20 -3.53 -0.38 -8.02
C ILE A 20 -4.69 -0.42 -7.02
N MET A 21 -4.75 0.53 -6.08
CA MET A 21 -5.86 0.60 -5.13
C MET A 21 -7.18 0.87 -5.84
N MET A 22 -7.21 1.78 -6.81
CA MET A 22 -8.41 2.08 -7.58
C MET A 22 -8.92 0.85 -8.34
N VAL A 23 -8.03 0.08 -8.97
CA VAL A 23 -8.42 -1.17 -9.65
C VAL A 23 -9.09 -2.14 -8.69
N ILE A 24 -8.51 -2.36 -7.51
CA ILE A 24 -9.04 -3.30 -6.51
C ILE A 24 -10.39 -2.81 -5.96
N LEU A 25 -10.51 -1.52 -5.67
CA LEU A 25 -11.73 -0.94 -5.12
C LEU A 25 -12.86 -0.90 -6.14
N VAL A 26 -12.57 -0.59 -7.40
CA VAL A 26 -13.57 -0.62 -8.49
C VAL A 26 -14.06 -2.04 -8.73
N ALA A 27 -13.14 -3.02 -8.79
CA ALA A 27 -13.51 -4.43 -8.88
C ALA A 27 -14.38 -4.87 -7.68
N GLY A 28 -14.02 -4.45 -6.47
CA GLY A 28 -14.78 -4.70 -5.25
C GLY A 28 -16.17 -4.07 -5.24
N MET A 29 -16.30 -2.82 -5.73
CA MET A 29 -17.59 -2.16 -5.85
C MET A 29 -18.51 -2.87 -6.85
N GLY A 30 -17.95 -3.45 -7.92
CA GLY A 30 -18.70 -4.25 -8.89
C GLY A 30 -19.35 -5.51 -8.29
N LEU A 31 -18.86 -6.00 -7.15
CA LEU A 31 -19.43 -7.14 -6.44
C LEU A 31 -20.61 -6.76 -5.54
N ILE A 32 -20.87 -5.47 -5.32
CA ILE A 32 -21.96 -5.00 -4.46
C ILE A 32 -23.28 -5.02 -5.25
N PRO A 33 -24.30 -5.81 -4.84
CA PRO A 33 -25.58 -5.86 -5.54
C PRO A 33 -26.27 -4.48 -5.57
N ARG A 34 -26.87 -4.14 -6.72
CA ARG A 34 -27.55 -2.84 -6.92
C ARG A 34 -28.77 -2.66 -6.04
N GLU A 35 -29.43 -3.75 -5.67
CA GLU A 35 -30.63 -3.79 -4.80
C GLU A 35 -30.43 -3.04 -3.48
N TYR A 36 -29.23 -3.08 -2.89
CA TYR A 36 -28.92 -2.32 -1.67
C TYR A 36 -29.02 -0.80 -1.89
N TYR A 37 -28.58 -0.32 -3.05
CA TYR A 37 -28.62 1.10 -3.39
C TYR A 37 -30.04 1.54 -3.75
N GLU A 38 -30.79 0.71 -4.49
CA GLU A 38 -32.19 0.96 -4.85
C GLU A 38 -33.08 1.00 -3.60
N ALA A 39 -32.91 0.05 -2.68
CA ALA A 39 -33.62 0.07 -1.40
C ALA A 39 -33.29 1.36 -0.62
N ALA A 40 -32.02 1.76 -0.57
CA ALA A 40 -31.62 2.98 0.11
C ALA A 40 -32.19 4.26 -0.53
N GLU A 41 -32.43 4.26 -1.85
CA GLU A 41 -33.15 5.32 -2.56
C GLU A 41 -34.60 5.43 -2.12
N VAL A 42 -35.30 4.29 -2.08
CA VAL A 42 -36.69 4.22 -1.62
C VAL A 42 -36.82 4.70 -0.17
N PHE A 43 -35.85 4.37 0.68
CA PHE A 43 -35.79 4.85 2.08
C PHE A 43 -35.24 6.28 2.24
N GLY A 44 -35.02 7.03 1.16
CA GLY A 44 -34.59 8.43 1.21
C GLY A 44 -33.18 8.64 1.79
N ALA A 45 -32.30 7.64 1.74
CA ALA A 45 -30.94 7.77 2.25
C ALA A 45 -30.12 8.72 1.36
N SER A 46 -29.45 9.70 1.96
CA SER A 46 -28.53 10.60 1.27
C SER A 46 -27.27 9.86 0.75
N PRO A 47 -26.57 10.39 -0.28
CA PRO A 47 -25.37 9.74 -0.84
C PRO A 47 -24.29 9.45 0.20
N TRP A 48 -24.07 10.37 1.15
CA TRP A 48 -23.11 10.18 2.24
C TRP A 48 -23.51 9.04 3.18
N LYS A 49 -24.81 8.91 3.49
CA LYS A 49 -25.34 7.82 4.30
C LYS A 49 -25.18 6.47 3.59
N ARG A 50 -25.42 6.42 2.27
CA ARG A 50 -25.20 5.21 1.46
C ARG A 50 -23.73 4.80 1.44
N PHE A 51 -22.81 5.75 1.25
CA PHE A 51 -21.38 5.45 1.26
C PHE A 51 -20.95 4.83 2.60
N ILE A 52 -21.29 5.45 3.74
CA ILE A 52 -20.84 4.97 5.06
C ILE A 52 -21.55 3.68 5.49
N LYS A 53 -22.83 3.51 5.15
CA LYS A 53 -23.65 2.40 5.66
C LYS A 53 -23.75 1.20 4.72
N ILE A 54 -23.49 1.37 3.42
CA ILE A 54 -23.63 0.33 2.41
C ILE A 54 -22.28 0.09 1.73
N THR A 55 -21.77 1.09 1.01
CA THR A 55 -20.54 0.92 0.20
C THR A 55 -19.34 0.56 1.07
N LEU A 56 -19.00 1.39 2.06
CA LEU A 56 -17.80 1.22 2.87
C LEU A 56 -17.79 -0.11 3.65
N PRO A 57 -18.88 -0.55 4.31
CA PRO A 57 -18.92 -1.84 5.00
C PRO A 57 -18.81 -3.03 4.05
N LEU A 58 -19.52 -3.00 2.91
CA LEU A 58 -19.49 -4.09 1.94
C LEU A 58 -18.19 -4.13 1.13
N LEU A 59 -17.51 -2.99 0.98
CA LEU A 59 -16.19 -2.88 0.35
C LEU A 59 -15.03 -3.27 1.28
N ARG A 60 -15.29 -3.53 2.57
CA ARG A 60 -14.25 -3.89 3.56
C ARG A 60 -13.32 -5.02 3.10
N PRO A 61 -13.79 -6.14 2.52
CA PRO A 61 -12.89 -7.21 2.06
C PRO A 61 -11.93 -6.75 0.96
N SER A 62 -12.42 -5.96 0.00
CA SER A 62 -11.60 -5.39 -1.06
C SER A 62 -10.62 -4.34 -0.54
N LEU A 63 -11.05 -3.49 0.41
CA LEU A 63 -10.19 -2.53 1.10
C LEU A 63 -9.07 -3.22 1.87
N GLN A 64 -9.36 -4.32 2.57
CA GLN A 64 -8.35 -5.11 3.27
C GLN A 64 -7.29 -5.64 2.30
N THR A 65 -7.71 -6.25 1.19
CA THR A 65 -6.80 -6.72 0.14
C THR A 65 -5.94 -5.57 -0.43
N ALA A 66 -6.56 -4.42 -0.72
CA ALA A 66 -5.84 -3.25 -1.22
C ALA A 66 -4.79 -2.74 -0.23
N ILE A 67 -5.12 -2.68 1.07
CA ILE A 67 -4.21 -2.23 2.13
C ILE A 67 -3.05 -3.22 2.31
N ILE A 68 -3.33 -4.53 2.33
CA ILE A 68 -2.29 -5.56 2.45
C ILE A 68 -1.28 -5.43 1.30
N LEU A 69 -1.77 -5.37 0.06
CA LEU A 69 -0.91 -5.19 -1.11
C LEU A 69 -0.14 -3.87 -1.04
N ARG A 70 -0.78 -2.78 -0.60
CA ARG A 70 -0.13 -1.48 -0.47
C ARG A 70 1.03 -1.51 0.52
N VAL A 71 0.85 -2.19 1.66
CA VAL A 71 1.87 -2.34 2.69
C VAL A 71 3.05 -3.15 2.15
N ILE A 72 2.79 -4.26 1.45
CA ILE A 72 3.84 -5.07 0.84
C ILE A 72 4.66 -4.22 -0.14
N LEU A 73 3.99 -3.47 -1.02
CA LEU A 73 4.63 -2.61 -2.01
C LEU A 73 5.29 -1.36 -1.40
N ALA A 74 5.00 -1.00 -0.14
CA ALA A 74 5.64 0.14 0.52
C ALA A 74 7.12 -0.10 0.78
N PHE A 75 7.53 -1.37 0.93
CA PHE A 75 8.95 -1.72 1.07
C PHE A 75 9.76 -1.52 -0.22
N GLU A 76 9.09 -1.34 -1.36
CA GLU A 76 9.69 -1.10 -2.68
C GLU A 76 9.87 0.39 -3.00
N VAL A 77 9.73 1.29 -2.02
CA VAL A 77 9.84 2.76 -2.19
C VAL A 77 11.22 3.22 -2.71
N PHE A 78 12.24 2.36 -2.61
CA PHE A 78 13.62 2.69 -2.94
C PHE A 78 13.79 3.33 -4.32
N ALA A 79 13.15 2.77 -5.36
CA ALA A 79 13.31 3.27 -6.72
C ALA A 79 12.88 4.74 -6.86
N VAL A 80 11.78 5.13 -6.21
CA VAL A 80 11.26 6.51 -6.23
C VAL A 80 12.17 7.44 -5.41
N VAL A 81 12.63 6.98 -4.25
CA VAL A 81 13.58 7.74 -3.41
C VAL A 81 14.89 7.99 -4.15
N ALA A 82 15.44 6.97 -4.81
CA ALA A 82 16.67 7.09 -5.57
C ALA A 82 16.50 8.06 -6.76
N ALA A 83 15.39 7.97 -7.50
CA ALA A 83 15.11 8.82 -8.65
C ALA A 83 14.91 10.29 -8.29
N LEU A 84 14.22 10.58 -7.18
CA LEU A 84 13.86 11.96 -6.80
C LEU A 84 14.82 12.59 -5.79
N GLY A 85 15.45 11.78 -4.93
CA GLY A 85 16.28 12.25 -3.82
C GLY A 85 17.77 11.95 -3.97
N GLY A 86 18.16 10.98 -4.81
CA GLY A 86 19.54 10.55 -4.92
C GLY A 86 20.15 10.27 -3.54
N THR A 87 21.29 10.90 -3.24
CA THR A 87 21.98 10.81 -1.95
C THR A 87 21.46 11.80 -0.89
N ASN A 88 20.58 12.74 -1.25
CA ASN A 88 20.08 13.77 -0.35
C ASN A 88 18.96 13.28 0.61
N LEU A 89 18.43 12.08 0.36
CA LEU A 89 17.45 11.40 1.21
C LEU A 89 17.88 9.93 1.40
N PRO A 90 18.87 9.66 2.27
CA PRO A 90 19.39 8.31 2.44
C PRO A 90 18.32 7.40 3.05
N VAL A 91 18.10 6.26 2.40
CA VAL A 91 17.26 5.15 2.86
C VAL A 91 18.09 3.89 2.90
N LEU A 92 17.70 2.89 3.71
CA LEU A 92 18.47 1.66 3.92
C LEU A 92 18.86 0.96 2.60
N MET A 93 17.95 0.90 1.63
CA MET A 93 18.26 0.34 0.31
C MET A 93 19.24 1.20 -0.51
N GLY A 94 19.23 2.53 -0.34
CA GLY A 94 20.19 3.43 -0.98
C GLY A 94 21.60 3.25 -0.41
N GLU A 95 21.71 3.07 0.89
CA GLU A 95 22.99 2.73 1.52
C GLU A 95 23.47 1.35 1.07
N THR A 96 22.57 0.36 1.01
CA THR A 96 22.89 -0.98 0.50
C THR A 96 23.43 -0.92 -0.94
N TYR A 97 22.80 -0.11 -1.79
CA TYR A 97 23.26 0.14 -3.16
C TYR A 97 24.65 0.78 -3.19
N ASN A 98 24.89 1.78 -2.34
CA ASN A 98 26.18 2.47 -2.25
C ASN A 98 27.30 1.50 -1.80
N TRP A 99 27.04 0.66 -0.79
CA TRP A 99 27.99 -0.37 -0.33
C TRP A 99 28.32 -1.38 -1.43
N GLN A 100 27.33 -1.80 -2.21
CA GLN A 100 27.52 -2.75 -3.31
C GLN A 100 28.30 -2.16 -4.49
N PHE A 101 27.96 -0.95 -4.94
CA PHE A 101 28.44 -0.42 -6.23
C PHE A 101 29.57 0.61 -6.08
N THR A 102 29.57 1.42 -5.03
CA THR A 102 30.59 2.45 -4.82
C THR A 102 31.73 1.92 -3.96
N LEU A 103 31.40 1.32 -2.81
CA LEU A 103 32.39 0.80 -1.87
C LEU A 103 32.87 -0.62 -2.23
N GLN A 104 32.15 -1.29 -3.15
CA GLN A 104 32.44 -2.63 -3.64
C GLN A 104 32.54 -3.71 -2.54
N ASP A 105 31.94 -3.46 -1.38
CA ASP A 105 31.87 -4.42 -0.28
C ASP A 105 30.55 -5.18 -0.32
N ARG A 106 30.60 -6.31 -1.03
CA ARG A 106 29.44 -7.20 -1.19
C ARG A 106 29.00 -7.83 0.14
N ASN A 107 29.90 -8.01 1.10
CA ASN A 107 29.56 -8.66 2.36
C ASN A 107 28.67 -7.76 3.21
N VAL A 108 29.04 -6.48 3.33
CA VAL A 108 28.23 -5.47 4.03
C VAL A 108 26.90 -5.26 3.32
N ALA A 109 26.91 -5.12 1.99
CA ALA A 109 25.68 -4.96 1.22
C ALA A 109 24.73 -6.16 1.39
N ALA A 110 25.25 -7.39 1.37
CA ALA A 110 24.45 -8.59 1.59
C ALA A 110 23.84 -8.64 3.00
N ALA A 111 24.61 -8.28 4.03
CA ALA A 111 24.10 -8.21 5.41
C ALA A 111 22.96 -7.19 5.55
N MET A 112 23.10 -6.01 4.95
CA MET A 112 22.05 -4.98 4.95
C MET A 112 20.81 -5.45 4.18
N ALA A 113 20.97 -6.08 3.01
CA ALA A 113 19.86 -6.62 2.23
C ALA A 113 19.06 -7.68 3.01
N LEU A 114 19.75 -8.59 3.70
CA LEU A 114 19.10 -9.61 4.56
C LEU A 114 18.36 -8.98 5.74
N PHE A 115 18.92 -7.93 6.35
CA PHE A 115 18.27 -7.19 7.42
C PHE A 115 16.99 -6.50 6.95
N ILE A 116 17.03 -5.85 5.79
CA ILE A 116 15.85 -5.25 5.15
C ILE A 116 14.79 -6.31 4.85
N LEU A 117 15.20 -7.46 4.31
CA LEU A 117 14.30 -8.59 4.04
C LEU A 117 13.62 -9.08 5.33
N ALA A 118 14.37 -9.26 6.42
CA ALA A 118 13.82 -9.71 7.69
C ALA A 118 12.77 -8.73 8.25
N ILE A 119 13.05 -7.42 8.18
CA ILE A 119 12.10 -6.38 8.59
C ILE A 119 10.84 -6.43 7.73
N SER A 120 10.99 -6.49 6.40
CA SER A 120 9.86 -6.55 5.46
C SER A 120 8.98 -7.77 5.73
N ILE A 121 9.56 -8.96 5.91
CA ILE A 121 8.82 -10.18 6.26
C ILE A 121 8.11 -10.00 7.61
N GLY A 122 8.79 -9.47 8.63
CA GLY A 122 8.20 -9.21 9.94
C GLY A 122 6.96 -8.32 9.87
N PHE A 123 7.05 -7.22 9.13
CA PHE A 123 5.90 -6.33 8.91
C PHE A 123 4.80 -6.99 8.08
N THR A 124 5.12 -7.67 6.97
CA THR A 124 4.12 -8.37 6.17
C THR A 124 3.36 -9.40 7.01
N LEU A 125 4.05 -10.21 7.82
CA LEU A 125 3.41 -11.18 8.71
C LEU A 125 2.56 -10.51 9.79
N PHE A 126 3.03 -9.40 10.36
CA PHE A 126 2.26 -8.60 11.31
C PHE A 126 0.96 -8.09 10.68
N PHE A 127 1.04 -7.47 9.51
CA PHE A 127 -0.14 -6.94 8.80
C PHE A 127 -1.10 -8.03 8.37
N LEU A 128 -0.62 -9.18 7.88
CA LEU A 128 -1.48 -10.32 7.56
C LEU A 128 -2.19 -10.89 8.80
N ARG A 129 -1.54 -10.87 9.97
CA ARG A 129 -2.18 -11.27 11.24
C ARG A 129 -3.23 -10.28 11.71
N VAL A 130 -2.96 -8.98 11.62
CA VAL A 130 -3.86 -7.92 12.06
C VAL A 130 -5.07 -7.80 11.12
N LEU A 131 -4.86 -7.92 9.82
CA LEU A 131 -5.88 -7.74 8.78
C LEU A 131 -6.51 -9.06 8.33
N ARG A 132 -6.47 -10.13 9.15
CA ARG A 132 -7.05 -11.44 8.83
C ARG A 132 -8.42 -11.28 8.16
N VAL A 133 -8.45 -11.59 6.86
CA VAL A 133 -9.67 -11.61 6.05
C VAL A 133 -10.59 -12.67 6.64
N PRO A 134 -11.80 -12.31 7.13
CA PRO A 134 -12.79 -13.31 7.52
C PRO A 134 -13.03 -14.25 6.34
N LYS A 135 -13.07 -15.57 6.59
CA LYS A 135 -13.19 -16.65 5.58
C LYS A 135 -14.49 -16.64 4.77
N GLU A 136 -15.29 -15.58 4.82
CA GLU A 136 -16.66 -15.52 4.29
C GLU A 136 -16.73 -15.20 2.79
N ALA A 137 -15.60 -15.10 2.09
CA ALA A 137 -15.55 -15.07 0.62
C ALA A 137 -15.55 -16.48 -0.03
N ARG A 138 -16.09 -17.48 0.67
CA ARG A 138 -16.57 -18.73 0.06
C ARG A 138 -18.10 -18.70 0.11
N ILE A 139 -18.71 -18.14 -0.92
CA ILE A 139 -20.09 -18.44 -1.30
C ILE A 139 -20.02 -18.81 -2.78
#